data_AF-A0A9W8MGS5-F1
#
_entry.id   AF-A0A9W8MGS5-F1
#
_cell.length_a   1.000
_cell.length_b   1.000
_cell.length_c   1.000
_cell.angle_alpha   90.00
_cell.angle_beta   90.00
_cell.angle_gamma   90.00
#
_symmetry.space_group_name_H-M   'P 1'
#
loop_
_entity.id
_entity.type
_entity.pdbx_description
1 polymer ?
#
loop_
_entity_poly.entity_id
_entity_poly.type
_entity_poly.pdbx_seq_one_letter_code
_entity_poly.pdbx_strand_id
1 'polypeptide(L)'
;MASESKPIVIVTGANGGVGYGICQRLLIQLTSQIPSDSLPQDFEDASLSGRPQKYTGLTLIMACRSVSRAQKARTELLQFFDSHIQKIQSTAEYDGHAEEFKKNLSIEVEYVDLASIKTVLEFAKRVNQKYPYISHLMCNAGLASFSGLDPKLLLHQLFTDPKGAVTTPLYYSQHSGELSIDGLGWVWQCNVFSHFSMFRELQPSLSRSPNGPARVIWCSSIEASPKFYSPDDWQLRSTEHSYESSKYQIDLISTTLDRLALSSSSSSPNASNSAITRHFISQPGVCHTNVAHALVGPFLDFCKLMVFYFVRLLGSTQHPISPIKSAIASVHLALVPLTYLTFFSDAKTPPVRYGAESDRWGTERVGISPVRAWLANEGEGRRLVAKCDELLDKLKREEERGPVFETASEKM
;
A
#
# COMPACT_ATOMS: atom_id res chain seq x y z
N MET A 1 -24.81 -7.60 22.46
CA MET A 1 -24.35 -8.46 21.34
C MET A 1 -23.13 -7.77 20.74
N ALA A 2 -21.97 -8.42 20.68
CA ALA A 2 -20.83 -7.82 19.98
C ALA A 2 -21.24 -7.64 18.52
N SER A 3 -21.26 -6.40 18.00
CA SER A 3 -21.71 -6.18 16.64
C SER A 3 -20.77 -6.91 15.68
N GLU A 4 -21.32 -7.81 14.90
CA GLU A 4 -20.63 -8.50 13.80
C GLU A 4 -19.95 -7.46 12.91
N SER A 5 -18.62 -7.52 12.85
CA SER A 5 -17.81 -6.60 12.05
C SER A 5 -17.40 -7.28 10.75
N LYS A 6 -17.79 -6.69 9.62
CA LYS A 6 -17.43 -7.15 8.28
C LYS A 6 -16.70 -6.03 7.54
N PRO A 7 -15.36 -5.97 7.55
CA PRO A 7 -14.65 -4.89 6.90
C PRO A 7 -14.84 -4.97 5.38
N ILE A 8 -14.83 -3.81 4.72
CA ILE A 8 -14.81 -3.68 3.27
C ILE A 8 -13.43 -3.11 2.91
N VAL A 9 -12.59 -3.96 2.33
CA VAL A 9 -11.17 -3.71 2.09
C VAL A 9 -10.90 -3.62 0.61
N ILE A 10 -10.39 -2.49 0.14
CA ILE A 10 -9.90 -2.31 -1.23
C ILE A 10 -8.41 -2.59 -1.26
N VAL A 11 -7.96 -3.43 -2.19
CA VAL A 11 -6.54 -3.67 -2.45
C VAL A 11 -6.22 -3.36 -3.91
N THR A 12 -5.40 -2.32 -4.14
CA THR A 12 -4.95 -1.98 -5.49
C THR A 12 -3.82 -2.91 -5.94
N GLY A 13 -3.86 -3.35 -7.20
CA GLY A 13 -2.82 -4.24 -7.75
C GLY A 13 -2.84 -5.64 -7.12
N ALA A 14 -4.04 -6.15 -6.82
CA ALA A 14 -4.27 -7.38 -6.09
C ALA A 14 -4.15 -8.67 -6.92
N ASN A 15 -3.88 -8.60 -8.22
CA ASN A 15 -3.83 -9.77 -9.11
C ASN A 15 -2.44 -10.46 -9.18
N GLY A 16 -1.50 -10.08 -8.32
CA GLY A 16 -0.17 -10.69 -8.23
C GLY A 16 0.73 -9.98 -7.21
N GLY A 17 1.93 -10.52 -6.98
CA GLY A 17 2.92 -9.92 -6.08
C GLY A 17 2.37 -9.66 -4.68
N VAL A 18 2.88 -8.60 -4.04
CA VAL A 18 2.54 -8.24 -2.65
C VAL A 18 1.04 -7.96 -2.48
N GLY A 19 0.37 -7.35 -3.45
CA GLY A 19 -1.08 -7.08 -3.38
C GLY A 19 -1.90 -8.35 -3.27
N TYR A 20 -1.55 -9.39 -4.01
CA TYR A 20 -2.15 -10.71 -3.86
C TYR A 20 -1.78 -11.36 -2.51
N GLY A 21 -0.53 -11.18 -2.06
CA GLY A 21 -0.09 -11.59 -0.73
C GLY A 21 -0.90 -10.95 0.41
N ILE A 22 -1.29 -9.67 0.29
CA ILE A 22 -2.19 -8.98 1.23
C ILE A 22 -3.56 -9.66 1.24
N CYS A 23 -4.10 -9.99 0.08
CA CYS A 23 -5.39 -10.70 -0.03
C CYS A 23 -5.32 -12.07 0.66
N GLN A 24 -4.29 -12.87 0.36
CA GLN A 24 -4.07 -14.17 1.00
C GLN A 24 -3.93 -14.05 2.51
N ARG A 25 -3.11 -13.09 2.98
CA ARG A 25 -2.82 -12.90 4.38
C ARG A 25 -4.04 -12.41 5.17
N LEU A 26 -4.86 -11.51 4.61
CA LEU A 26 -6.14 -11.13 5.22
C LEU A 26 -7.05 -12.34 5.42
N LEU A 27 -7.18 -13.21 4.41
CA LEU A 27 -8.05 -14.38 4.52
C LEU A 27 -7.60 -15.34 5.63
N ILE A 28 -6.30 -15.65 5.74
CA ILE A 28 -5.81 -16.54 6.79
C ILE A 28 -5.84 -15.91 8.19
N GLN A 29 -5.70 -14.58 8.27
CA GLN A 29 -5.70 -13.89 9.57
C GLN A 29 -7.11 -13.83 10.15
N LEU A 30 -8.10 -13.59 9.29
CA LEU A 30 -9.49 -13.44 9.69
C LEU A 30 -10.24 -14.77 9.90
N THR A 31 -9.57 -15.93 9.75
CA THR A 31 -10.11 -17.23 10.21
C THR A 31 -9.92 -17.46 11.70
N SER A 32 -9.10 -16.64 12.38
CA SER A 32 -8.93 -16.66 13.83
C SER A 32 -9.77 -15.57 14.49
N GLN A 33 -10.38 -15.88 15.63
CA GLN A 33 -11.11 -14.88 16.42
C GLN A 33 -10.20 -13.74 16.92
N ILE A 34 -8.91 -14.05 17.09
CA ILE A 34 -7.86 -13.12 17.46
C ILE A 34 -6.75 -13.31 16.42
N PRO A 35 -6.78 -12.57 15.31
CA PRO A 35 -5.74 -12.65 14.28
C PRO A 35 -4.36 -12.37 14.88
N SER A 36 -3.35 -13.17 14.58
CA SER A 36 -1.99 -12.95 15.11
C SER A 36 -1.42 -11.60 14.69
N ASP A 37 -1.74 -11.15 13.47
CA ASP A 37 -1.31 -9.85 12.95
C ASP A 37 -2.03 -8.67 13.63
N SER A 38 -3.09 -8.91 14.41
CA SER A 38 -3.76 -7.85 15.19
C SER A 38 -3.12 -7.60 16.56
N LEU A 39 -2.18 -8.46 16.96
CA LEU A 39 -1.50 -8.38 18.25
C LEU A 39 -0.39 -7.33 18.23
N PRO A 40 -0.10 -6.70 19.40
CA PRO A 40 0.95 -5.71 19.48
C PRO A 40 2.33 -6.32 19.16
N GLN A 41 3.18 -5.52 18.53
CA GLN A 41 4.56 -5.88 18.22
C GLN A 41 5.50 -5.42 19.35
N ASP A 42 6.75 -5.88 19.35
CA ASP A 42 7.74 -5.58 20.42
C ASP A 42 7.99 -4.08 20.65
N PHE A 43 7.75 -3.25 19.63
CA PHE A 43 7.90 -1.79 19.71
C PHE A 43 6.62 -1.06 20.17
N GLU A 44 5.52 -1.79 20.38
CA GLU A 44 4.25 -1.25 20.85
C GLU A 44 4.07 -1.54 22.34
N ASP A 45 3.44 -0.62 23.05
CA ASP A 45 3.21 -0.79 24.49
C ASP A 45 2.07 -1.80 24.73
N ALA A 46 2.45 -3.04 25.05
CA ALA A 46 1.52 -4.11 25.37
C ALA A 46 0.69 -3.86 26.64
N SER A 47 1.05 -2.88 27.48
CA SER A 47 0.24 -2.50 28.63
C SER A 47 -1.04 -1.72 28.24
N LEU A 48 -1.10 -1.21 27.01
CA LEU A 48 -2.30 -0.56 26.49
C LEU A 48 -3.42 -1.59 26.28
N SER A 49 -4.63 -1.26 26.74
CA SER A 49 -5.81 -2.13 26.72
C SER A 49 -6.51 -2.19 25.36
N GLY A 50 -5.76 -2.42 24.28
CA GLY A 50 -6.29 -2.64 22.93
C GLY A 50 -6.84 -4.06 22.77
N ARG A 51 -8.14 -4.22 22.58
CA ARG A 51 -8.70 -5.54 22.21
C ARG A 51 -8.78 -5.66 20.69
N PRO A 52 -8.15 -6.68 20.09
CA PRO A 52 -8.38 -7.01 18.69
C PRO A 52 -9.86 -7.10 18.36
N GLN A 53 -10.21 -6.57 17.19
CA GLN A 53 -11.56 -6.67 16.69
C GLN A 53 -11.81 -8.07 16.14
N LYS A 54 -12.89 -8.72 16.61
CA LYS A 54 -13.39 -9.95 16.00
C LYS A 54 -14.15 -9.61 14.72
N TYR A 55 -13.79 -10.24 13.62
CA TYR A 55 -14.45 -10.08 12.32
C TYR A 55 -15.21 -11.35 11.98
N THR A 56 -16.44 -11.23 11.51
CA THR A 56 -17.29 -12.40 11.16
C THR A 56 -17.41 -12.61 9.65
N GLY A 57 -16.76 -11.78 8.84
CA GLY A 57 -16.70 -11.88 7.40
C GLY A 57 -15.78 -10.83 6.80
N LEU A 58 -15.70 -10.76 5.48
CA LEU A 58 -14.89 -9.79 4.74
C LEU A 58 -15.56 -9.51 3.38
N THR A 59 -15.59 -8.25 2.95
CA THR A 59 -15.72 -7.93 1.52
C THR A 59 -14.38 -7.42 1.02
N LEU A 60 -13.73 -8.21 0.17
CA LEU A 60 -12.42 -7.91 -0.41
C LEU A 60 -12.61 -7.44 -1.85
N ILE A 61 -12.21 -6.19 -2.14
CA ILE A 61 -12.27 -5.60 -3.48
C ILE A 61 -10.87 -5.62 -4.07
N MET A 62 -10.65 -6.51 -5.04
CA MET A 62 -9.43 -6.62 -5.84
C MET A 62 -9.48 -5.57 -6.96
N ALA A 63 -8.90 -4.40 -6.73
CA ALA A 63 -8.90 -3.28 -7.67
C ALA A 63 -7.70 -3.40 -8.63
N CYS A 64 -7.96 -3.76 -9.89
CA CYS A 64 -6.91 -4.15 -10.84
C CYS A 64 -7.14 -3.58 -12.25
N ARG A 65 -6.03 -3.28 -12.96
CA ARG A 65 -6.06 -2.86 -14.36
C ARG A 65 -6.52 -3.97 -15.31
N SER A 66 -6.10 -5.21 -15.07
CA SER A 66 -6.48 -6.35 -15.90
C SER A 66 -7.54 -7.19 -15.19
N VAL A 67 -8.80 -7.01 -15.60
CA VAL A 67 -9.94 -7.75 -15.03
C VAL A 67 -9.76 -9.25 -15.23
N SER A 68 -9.30 -9.70 -16.39
CA SER A 68 -9.10 -11.14 -16.67
C SER A 68 -8.05 -11.78 -15.74
N ARG A 69 -6.89 -11.12 -15.55
CA ARG A 69 -5.87 -11.60 -14.60
C ARG A 69 -6.38 -11.57 -13.16
N ALA A 70 -7.15 -10.54 -12.79
CA ALA A 70 -7.74 -10.43 -11.46
C ALA A 70 -8.79 -11.50 -11.19
N GLN A 71 -9.63 -11.85 -12.17
CA GLN A 71 -10.60 -12.95 -12.06
C GLN A 71 -9.90 -14.30 -11.90
N LYS A 72 -8.82 -14.53 -12.67
CA LYS A 72 -7.98 -15.73 -12.48
C LYS A 72 -7.39 -15.78 -11.07
N ALA A 73 -6.77 -14.69 -10.61
CA ALA A 73 -6.21 -14.59 -9.27
C ALA A 73 -7.27 -14.77 -8.18
N ARG A 74 -8.48 -14.24 -8.36
CA ARG A 74 -9.63 -14.46 -7.44
C ARG A 74 -9.99 -15.94 -7.32
N THR A 75 -10.05 -16.67 -8.43
CA THR A 75 -10.32 -18.12 -8.41
C THR A 75 -9.22 -18.87 -7.65
N GLU A 76 -7.95 -18.55 -7.92
CA GLU A 76 -6.80 -19.13 -7.21
C GLU A 76 -6.83 -18.78 -5.72
N LEU A 77 -7.28 -17.59 -5.35
CA LEU A 77 -7.39 -17.13 -3.97
C LEU A 77 -8.45 -17.90 -3.19
N LEU A 78 -9.60 -18.16 -3.82
CA LEU A 78 -10.65 -18.99 -3.24
C LEU A 78 -10.18 -20.44 -3.03
N GLN A 79 -9.48 -21.02 -4.01
CA GLN A 79 -8.90 -22.36 -3.89
C GLN A 79 -7.84 -22.44 -2.78
N PHE A 80 -6.96 -21.43 -2.71
CA PHE A 80 -5.99 -21.28 -1.63
C PHE A 80 -6.68 -21.21 -0.26
N PHE A 81 -7.75 -20.43 -0.16
CA PHE A 81 -8.50 -20.26 1.08
C PHE A 81 -9.21 -21.54 1.53
N ASP A 82 -9.84 -22.26 0.59
CA ASP A 82 -10.47 -23.55 0.86
C ASP A 82 -9.46 -24.58 1.37
N SER A 83 -8.27 -24.62 0.76
CA SER A 83 -7.18 -25.48 1.20
C SER A 83 -6.68 -25.12 2.61
N HIS A 84 -6.64 -23.83 2.94
CA HIS A 84 -6.29 -23.36 4.28
C HIS A 84 -7.32 -23.79 5.33
N ILE A 85 -8.62 -23.63 5.04
CA ILE A 85 -9.70 -24.06 5.94
C ILE A 85 -9.64 -25.57 6.21
N GLN A 86 -9.50 -26.39 5.15
CA GLN A 86 -9.36 -27.85 5.31
C GLN A 86 -8.19 -28.22 6.21
N LYS A 87 -7.06 -27.50 6.10
CA LYS A 87 -5.90 -27.73 6.94
C LYS A 87 -6.18 -27.40 8.41
N ILE A 88 -6.75 -26.23 8.71
CA ILE A 88 -7.00 -25.83 10.10
C ILE A 88 -8.15 -26.63 10.75
N GLN A 89 -9.11 -27.13 9.97
CA GLN A 89 -10.16 -28.03 10.46
C GLN A 89 -9.60 -29.33 11.06
N SER A 90 -8.41 -29.75 10.64
CA SER A 90 -7.77 -30.96 11.15
C SER A 90 -7.03 -30.75 12.48
N THR A 91 -6.95 -29.53 13.00
CA THR A 91 -6.26 -29.23 14.26
C THR A 91 -7.20 -29.36 15.45
N ALA A 92 -6.65 -29.75 16.62
CA ALA A 92 -7.42 -29.90 17.84
C ALA A 92 -7.99 -28.58 18.40
N GLU A 93 -7.42 -27.44 18.00
CA GLU A 93 -7.77 -26.10 18.47
C GLU A 93 -8.85 -25.43 17.59
N TYR A 94 -9.40 -26.15 16.62
CA TYR A 94 -10.38 -25.61 15.70
C TYR A 94 -11.74 -25.31 16.37
N ASP A 95 -12.19 -24.07 16.26
CA ASP A 95 -13.37 -23.54 16.97
C ASP A 95 -14.59 -23.29 16.07
N GLY A 96 -14.50 -23.64 14.79
CA GLY A 96 -15.56 -23.42 13.80
C GLY A 96 -15.72 -21.98 13.32
N HIS A 97 -14.82 -21.06 13.72
CA HIS A 97 -14.91 -19.66 13.32
C HIS A 97 -14.69 -19.48 11.81
N ALA A 98 -13.81 -20.28 11.21
CA ALA A 98 -13.44 -20.14 9.81
C ALA A 98 -14.58 -20.48 8.84
N GLU A 99 -15.49 -21.43 9.15
CA GLU A 99 -16.68 -21.65 8.33
C GLU A 99 -17.62 -20.45 8.36
N GLU A 100 -17.82 -19.87 9.55
CA GLU A 100 -18.69 -18.72 9.69
C GLU A 100 -18.14 -17.50 8.96
N PHE A 101 -16.84 -17.26 9.07
CA PHE A 101 -16.15 -16.25 8.27
C PHE A 101 -16.32 -16.51 6.76
N LYS A 102 -16.14 -17.76 6.32
CA LYS A 102 -16.27 -18.14 4.89
C LYS A 102 -17.68 -17.88 4.35
N LYS A 103 -18.75 -18.15 5.11
CA LYS A 103 -20.13 -17.85 4.69
C LYS A 103 -20.34 -16.36 4.40
N ASN A 104 -19.62 -15.50 5.12
CA ASN A 104 -19.74 -14.06 5.04
C ASN A 104 -18.65 -13.41 4.18
N LEU A 105 -17.82 -14.20 3.48
CA LEU A 105 -16.77 -13.73 2.59
C LEU A 105 -17.34 -13.39 1.19
N SER A 106 -17.04 -12.19 0.71
CA SER A 106 -17.22 -11.78 -0.69
C SER A 106 -15.88 -11.27 -1.22
N ILE A 107 -15.49 -11.76 -2.39
CA ILE A 107 -14.31 -11.28 -3.12
C ILE A 107 -14.80 -10.74 -4.45
N GLU A 108 -14.62 -9.45 -4.67
CA GLU A 108 -15.08 -8.72 -5.84
C GLU A 108 -13.87 -8.23 -6.65
N VAL A 109 -14.00 -8.23 -7.97
CA VAL A 109 -12.99 -7.62 -8.87
C VAL A 109 -13.58 -6.35 -9.42
N GLU A 110 -12.85 -5.25 -9.28
CA GLU A 110 -13.25 -3.94 -9.80
C GLU A 110 -12.11 -3.40 -10.69
N TYR A 111 -12.48 -2.83 -11.83
CA TYR A 111 -11.51 -2.24 -12.75
C TYR A 111 -11.04 -0.87 -12.26
N VAL A 112 -9.73 -0.66 -12.27
CA VAL A 112 -9.08 0.65 -12.17
C VAL A 112 -7.70 0.60 -12.84
N ASP A 113 -7.38 1.61 -13.63
CA ASP A 113 -6.02 1.82 -14.16
C ASP A 113 -5.42 3.08 -13.54
N LEU A 114 -4.41 2.93 -12.70
CA LEU A 114 -3.79 4.06 -12.01
C LEU A 114 -3.02 4.98 -12.97
N ALA A 115 -2.82 4.60 -14.22
CA ALA A 115 -2.30 5.48 -15.26
C ALA A 115 -3.38 6.37 -15.92
N SER A 116 -4.64 6.30 -15.47
CA SER A 116 -5.75 7.11 -15.95
C SER A 116 -6.62 7.64 -14.81
N ILE A 117 -6.60 8.96 -14.60
CA ILE A 117 -7.38 9.63 -13.56
C ILE A 117 -8.88 9.41 -13.75
N LYS A 118 -9.35 9.40 -15.00
CA LYS A 118 -10.73 9.10 -15.35
C LYS A 118 -11.18 7.77 -14.76
N THR A 119 -10.40 6.70 -14.95
CA THR A 119 -10.77 5.38 -14.42
C THR A 119 -10.77 5.34 -12.89
N VAL A 120 -9.93 6.15 -12.24
CA VAL A 120 -9.89 6.30 -10.78
C VAL A 120 -11.16 6.98 -10.27
N LEU A 121 -11.59 8.07 -10.90
CA LEU A 121 -12.82 8.78 -10.56
C LEU A 121 -14.05 7.88 -10.76
N GLU A 122 -14.11 7.18 -11.89
CA GLU A 122 -15.19 6.23 -12.18
C GLU A 122 -15.20 5.05 -11.20
N PHE A 123 -14.03 4.53 -10.82
CA PHE A 123 -13.90 3.49 -9.79
C PHE A 123 -14.45 3.98 -8.45
N ALA A 124 -14.04 5.16 -7.98
CA ALA A 124 -14.52 5.71 -6.72
C ALA A 124 -16.03 5.95 -6.74
N LYS A 125 -16.57 6.44 -7.86
CA LYS A 125 -18.02 6.58 -8.07
C LYS A 125 -18.75 5.23 -7.95
N ARG A 126 -18.29 4.19 -8.65
CA ARG A 126 -18.87 2.84 -8.56
C ARG A 126 -18.83 2.30 -7.14
N VAL A 127 -17.69 2.45 -6.45
CA VAL A 127 -17.51 1.99 -5.08
C VAL A 127 -18.45 2.71 -4.10
N ASN A 128 -18.53 4.04 -4.16
CA ASN A 128 -19.41 4.84 -3.31
C ASN A 128 -20.90 4.52 -3.49
N GLN A 129 -21.29 4.10 -4.70
CA GLN A 129 -22.66 3.69 -5.03
C GLN A 129 -22.97 2.26 -4.59
N LYS A 130 -22.01 1.34 -4.76
CA LYS A 130 -22.21 -0.10 -4.58
C LYS A 130 -22.06 -0.54 -3.12
N TYR A 131 -21.14 0.06 -2.37
CA TYR A 131 -20.80 -0.37 -1.01
C TYR A 131 -21.25 0.65 0.03
N PRO A 132 -21.76 0.21 1.20
CA PRO A 132 -22.30 1.12 2.21
C PRO A 132 -21.22 1.96 2.90
N TYR A 133 -19.99 1.45 2.99
CA TYR A 133 -18.82 2.09 3.55
C TYR A 133 -17.56 1.42 3.00
N ILE A 134 -16.39 2.00 3.28
CA ILE A 134 -15.09 1.37 3.10
C ILE A 134 -14.35 1.48 4.44
N SER A 135 -13.81 0.37 4.94
CA SER A 135 -13.04 0.41 6.19
C SER A 135 -11.55 0.53 5.94
N HIS A 136 -11.06 -0.03 4.82
CA HIS A 136 -9.64 0.00 4.48
C HIS A 136 -9.40 0.25 2.99
N LEU A 137 -8.44 1.12 2.69
CA LEU A 137 -7.88 1.32 1.36
C LEU A 137 -6.39 0.98 1.39
N MET A 138 -6.01 -0.14 0.77
CA MET A 138 -4.62 -0.57 0.62
C MET A 138 -4.08 -0.04 -0.71
N CYS A 139 -3.36 1.08 -0.65
CA CYS A 139 -2.66 1.69 -1.77
C CYS A 139 -1.35 0.91 -2.05
N ASN A 140 -1.49 -0.32 -2.55
CA ASN A 140 -0.39 -1.25 -2.78
C ASN A 140 0.20 -1.16 -4.19
N ALA A 141 -0.65 -0.97 -5.21
CA ALA A 141 -0.20 -0.95 -6.59
C ALA A 141 0.90 0.09 -6.80
N GLY A 142 1.93 -0.28 -7.53
CA GLY A 142 2.97 0.65 -7.89
C GLY A 142 3.86 0.03 -8.94
N LEU A 143 4.62 0.88 -9.59
CA LEU A 143 5.55 0.49 -10.63
C LEU A 143 6.84 1.29 -10.49
N ALA A 144 7.89 0.71 -11.06
CA ALA A 144 9.15 1.35 -11.33
C ALA A 144 9.39 1.21 -12.83
N SER A 145 9.94 2.23 -13.47
CA SER A 145 10.24 2.19 -14.90
C SER A 145 11.70 1.87 -15.13
N PHE A 146 12.09 0.63 -14.89
CA PHE A 146 13.49 0.21 -15.05
C PHE A 146 13.85 0.07 -16.53
N SER A 147 14.92 0.73 -16.95
CA SER A 147 15.47 0.68 -18.31
C SER A 147 16.63 -0.29 -18.46
N GLY A 148 17.30 -0.65 -17.35
CA GLY A 148 18.46 -1.53 -17.39
C GLY A 148 19.17 -1.67 -16.05
N LEU A 149 20.35 -2.30 -16.13
CA LEU A 149 21.33 -2.37 -15.05
C LEU A 149 22.55 -1.54 -15.46
N ASP A 150 23.08 -0.71 -14.55
CA ASP A 150 24.41 -0.12 -14.69
C ASP A 150 25.46 -1.07 -14.10
N PRO A 151 26.29 -1.75 -14.94
CA PRO A 151 27.27 -2.72 -14.45
C PRO A 151 28.38 -2.09 -13.61
N LYS A 152 28.74 -0.82 -13.88
CA LYS A 152 29.78 -0.11 -13.13
C LYS A 152 29.29 0.20 -11.72
N LEU A 153 28.05 0.70 -11.62
CA LEU A 153 27.45 1.00 -10.33
C LEU A 153 27.13 -0.29 -9.55
N LEU A 154 26.74 -1.36 -10.23
CA LEU A 154 26.57 -2.68 -9.62
C LEU A 154 27.88 -3.17 -9.00
N LEU A 155 28.97 -3.20 -9.78
CA LEU A 155 30.27 -3.66 -9.30
C LEU A 155 30.77 -2.79 -8.15
N HIS A 156 30.66 -1.46 -8.29
CA HIS A 156 31.03 -0.51 -7.26
C HIS A 156 30.24 -0.75 -5.96
N GLN A 157 28.90 -0.80 -6.03
CA GLN A 157 28.05 -0.99 -4.85
C GLN A 157 28.28 -2.37 -4.21
N LEU A 158 28.49 -3.43 -4.99
CA LEU A 158 28.82 -4.76 -4.46
C LEU A 158 30.09 -4.75 -3.60
N PHE A 159 31.09 -3.91 -3.92
CA PHE A 159 32.32 -3.81 -3.15
C PHE A 159 32.27 -2.76 -2.03
N THR A 160 31.52 -1.66 -2.19
CA THR A 160 31.48 -0.58 -1.19
C THR A 160 30.34 -0.71 -0.19
N ASP A 161 29.20 -1.28 -0.61
CA ASP A 161 28.01 -1.50 0.23
C ASP A 161 27.27 -2.78 -0.21
N PRO A 162 27.84 -3.98 0.07
CA PRO A 162 27.24 -5.24 -0.35
C PRO A 162 25.82 -5.45 0.20
N LYS A 163 25.54 -4.95 1.41
CA LYS A 163 24.20 -5.02 2.01
C LYS A 163 23.22 -4.12 1.26
N GLY A 164 23.61 -2.89 0.95
CA GLY A 164 22.82 -1.98 0.12
C GLY A 164 22.56 -2.54 -1.28
N ALA A 165 23.55 -3.18 -1.91
CA ALA A 165 23.39 -3.77 -3.24
C ALA A 165 22.24 -4.78 -3.35
N VAL A 166 21.90 -5.47 -2.25
CA VAL A 166 20.83 -6.47 -2.21
C VAL A 166 19.54 -5.98 -1.53
N THR A 167 19.56 -4.80 -0.89
CA THR A 167 18.40 -4.23 -0.17
C THR A 167 17.85 -2.95 -0.78
N THR A 168 18.73 -2.04 -1.19
CA THR A 168 18.44 -0.76 -1.85
C THR A 168 19.42 -0.58 -3.02
N PRO A 169 19.27 -1.39 -4.09
CA PRO A 169 20.17 -1.40 -5.23
C PRO A 169 20.13 -0.06 -5.97
N LEU A 170 21.29 0.59 -6.10
CA LEU A 170 21.44 1.88 -6.80
C LEU A 170 21.68 1.70 -8.30
N TYR A 171 22.00 0.47 -8.73
CA TYR A 171 22.43 0.14 -10.08
C TYR A 171 21.28 -0.10 -11.06
N TYR A 172 20.03 0.07 -10.65
CA TYR A 172 18.91 0.04 -11.59
C TYR A 172 18.78 1.39 -12.28
N SER A 173 18.97 1.40 -13.60
CA SER A 173 18.67 2.57 -14.42
C SER A 173 17.16 2.67 -14.63
N GLN A 174 16.63 3.90 -14.67
CA GLN A 174 15.21 4.15 -14.91
C GLN A 174 15.00 4.99 -16.17
N HIS A 175 13.86 4.83 -16.82
CA HIS A 175 13.41 5.78 -17.84
C HIS A 175 13.03 7.11 -17.16
N SER A 176 13.36 8.22 -17.83
CA SER A 176 12.95 9.57 -17.46
C SER A 176 12.05 10.16 -18.56
N GLY A 177 11.17 11.10 -18.22
CA GLY A 177 10.30 11.74 -19.20
C GLY A 177 9.01 11.01 -19.53
N GLU A 178 8.73 9.85 -18.93
CA GLU A 178 7.52 9.09 -19.24
C GLU A 178 6.27 9.76 -18.70
N LEU A 179 5.27 9.92 -19.57
CA LEU A 179 3.99 10.51 -19.25
C LEU A 179 2.88 9.47 -19.36
N SER A 180 1.88 9.58 -18.48
CA SER A 180 0.62 8.84 -18.57
C SER A 180 -0.26 9.39 -19.69
N ILE A 181 -1.42 8.75 -19.90
CA ILE A 181 -2.43 9.26 -20.84
C ILE A 181 -3.02 10.61 -20.40
N ASP A 182 -2.90 10.97 -19.12
CA ASP A 182 -3.34 12.26 -18.58
C ASP A 182 -2.25 13.34 -18.70
N GLY A 183 -1.12 13.03 -19.34
CA GLY A 183 0.00 13.95 -19.51
C GLY A 183 0.74 14.26 -18.20
N LEU A 184 0.60 13.42 -17.17
CA LEU A 184 1.30 13.51 -15.88
C LEU A 184 2.50 12.57 -15.86
N GLY A 185 3.51 12.81 -15.02
CA GLY A 185 4.62 11.87 -14.88
C GLY A 185 4.10 10.47 -14.52
N TRP A 186 4.42 9.47 -15.34
CA TRP A 186 3.73 8.18 -15.32
C TRP A 186 3.91 7.41 -14.00
N VAL A 187 5.16 7.28 -13.55
CA VAL A 187 5.51 6.63 -12.28
C VAL A 187 4.89 7.37 -11.10
N TRP A 188 4.99 8.70 -11.11
CA TRP A 188 4.40 9.56 -10.09
C TRP A 188 2.89 9.39 -10.00
N GLN A 189 2.20 9.43 -11.13
CA GLN A 189 0.76 9.29 -11.16
C GLN A 189 0.32 7.95 -10.59
N CYS A 190 0.94 6.86 -11.07
CA CYS A 190 0.56 5.51 -10.67
C CYS A 190 0.82 5.25 -9.18
N ASN A 191 1.96 5.72 -8.67
CA ASN A 191 2.37 5.45 -7.29
C ASN A 191 1.72 6.40 -6.28
N VAL A 192 1.53 7.66 -6.66
CA VAL A 192 1.15 8.77 -5.76
C VAL A 192 -0.23 9.32 -6.09
N PHE A 193 -0.36 10.00 -7.23
CA PHE A 193 -1.51 10.88 -7.49
C PHE A 193 -2.83 10.12 -7.64
N SER A 194 -2.84 8.97 -8.32
CA SER A 194 -4.05 8.18 -8.50
C SER A 194 -4.53 7.56 -7.19
N HIS A 195 -3.63 7.16 -6.30
CA HIS A 195 -4.00 6.73 -4.94
C HIS A 195 -4.51 7.88 -4.08
N PHE A 196 -3.87 9.05 -4.16
CA PHE A 196 -4.35 10.26 -3.50
C PHE A 196 -5.76 10.64 -3.94
N SER A 197 -5.98 10.66 -5.25
CA SER A 197 -7.28 10.98 -5.84
C SER A 197 -8.34 9.94 -5.45
N MET A 198 -7.98 8.65 -5.46
CA MET A 198 -8.85 7.57 -4.99
C MET A 198 -9.25 7.76 -3.53
N PHE A 199 -8.31 8.10 -2.64
CA PHE A 199 -8.61 8.42 -1.25
C PHE A 199 -9.58 9.59 -1.13
N ARG A 200 -9.30 10.71 -1.81
CA ARG A 200 -10.14 11.92 -1.77
C ARG A 200 -11.58 11.63 -2.19
N GLU A 201 -11.77 10.91 -3.30
CA GLU A 201 -13.10 10.57 -3.80
C GLU A 201 -13.82 9.52 -2.94
N LEU A 202 -13.09 8.68 -2.20
CA LEU A 202 -13.67 7.68 -1.30
C LEU A 202 -13.91 8.19 0.13
N GLN A 203 -13.53 9.44 0.46
CA GLN A 203 -13.76 10.01 1.80
C GLN A 203 -15.20 9.83 2.32
N PRO A 204 -16.27 10.03 1.52
CA PRO A 204 -17.64 9.82 1.99
C PRO A 204 -17.96 8.37 2.43
N SER A 205 -17.29 7.38 1.83
CA SER A 205 -17.47 5.97 2.23
C SER A 205 -16.55 5.58 3.38
N LEU A 206 -15.35 6.17 3.45
CA LEU A 206 -14.42 5.98 4.56
C LEU A 206 -14.99 6.52 5.88
N SER A 207 -15.63 7.71 5.85
CA SER A 207 -16.24 8.33 7.03
C SER A 207 -17.48 7.58 7.59
N ARG A 208 -18.02 6.63 6.82
CA ARG A 208 -19.15 5.77 7.19
C ARG A 208 -18.73 4.44 7.80
N SER A 209 -17.42 4.18 7.98
CA SER A 209 -16.93 2.96 8.61
C SER A 209 -17.57 2.77 10.01
N PRO A 210 -18.29 1.67 10.27
CA PRO A 210 -19.06 1.50 11.50
C PRO A 210 -18.20 1.17 12.73
N ASN A 211 -16.96 0.74 12.52
CA ASN A 211 -16.11 0.11 13.55
C ASN A 211 -14.91 0.97 13.95
N GLY A 212 -15.08 2.30 13.87
CA GLY A 212 -14.04 3.28 14.14
C GLY A 212 -13.41 3.85 12.87
N PRO A 213 -12.34 4.66 13.02
CA PRO A 213 -11.69 5.34 11.91
C PRO A 213 -11.30 4.37 10.79
N ALA A 214 -11.69 4.69 9.55
CA ALA A 214 -11.20 3.98 8.39
C ALA A 214 -9.68 4.19 8.23
N ARG A 215 -9.02 3.28 7.50
CA ARG A 215 -7.56 3.30 7.35
C ARG A 215 -7.17 3.34 5.88
N VAL A 216 -6.26 4.25 5.53
CA VAL A 216 -5.55 4.24 4.25
C VAL A 216 -4.11 3.82 4.50
N ILE A 217 -3.71 2.71 3.91
CA ILE A 217 -2.38 2.12 4.09
C ILE A 217 -1.60 2.29 2.79
N TRP A 218 -0.54 3.10 2.86
CA TRP A 218 0.25 3.51 1.73
C TRP A 218 1.51 2.67 1.60
N CYS A 219 1.63 1.92 0.49
CA CYS A 219 2.78 1.06 0.25
C CYS A 219 3.97 1.87 -0.29
N SER A 220 4.88 2.23 0.62
CA SER A 220 6.17 2.84 0.34
C SER A 220 7.23 1.77 0.02
N SER A 221 8.52 2.11 0.14
CA SER A 221 9.66 1.20 -0.03
C SER A 221 10.77 1.58 0.95
N ILE A 222 11.66 0.63 1.26
CA ILE A 222 12.94 0.89 1.93
C ILE A 222 13.78 1.88 1.12
N GLU A 223 13.62 1.86 -0.20
CA GLU A 223 14.28 2.74 -1.18
C GLU A 223 13.73 4.17 -1.20
N ALA A 224 12.64 4.46 -0.49
CA ALA A 224 12.15 5.83 -0.33
C ALA A 224 13.27 6.71 0.23
N SER A 225 13.67 7.72 -0.55
CA SER A 225 14.88 8.48 -0.28
C SER A 225 14.69 9.97 -0.58
N PRO A 226 15.00 10.87 0.37
CA PRO A 226 15.03 12.30 0.10
C PRO A 226 16.15 12.72 -0.85
N LYS A 227 17.16 11.86 -1.07
CA LYS A 227 18.36 12.19 -1.87
C LYS A 227 18.04 12.62 -3.30
N PHE A 228 17.00 12.03 -3.88
CA PHE A 228 16.63 12.25 -5.29
C PHE A 228 15.38 13.12 -5.44
N TYR A 229 14.78 13.52 -4.32
CA TYR A 229 13.56 14.31 -4.32
C TYR A 229 13.88 15.77 -4.66
N SER A 230 13.17 16.31 -5.66
CA SER A 230 13.19 17.72 -6.03
C SER A 230 11.77 18.30 -5.93
N PRO A 231 11.54 19.36 -5.14
CA PRO A 231 10.25 20.06 -5.08
C PRO A 231 9.80 20.67 -6.42
N ASP A 232 10.76 21.00 -7.29
CA ASP A 232 10.49 21.59 -8.60
C ASP A 232 9.97 20.55 -9.59
N ASP A 233 10.48 19.32 -9.54
CA ASP A 233 9.99 18.18 -10.31
C ASP A 233 9.01 17.31 -9.50
N TRP A 234 8.02 17.93 -8.86
CA TRP A 234 7.10 17.23 -7.97
C TRP A 234 6.22 16.16 -8.66
N GLN A 235 6.11 16.20 -9.99
CA GLN A 235 5.44 15.16 -10.78
C GLN A 235 6.41 14.12 -11.36
N LEU A 236 7.71 14.22 -11.04
CA LEU A 236 8.76 13.28 -11.45
C LEU A 236 8.83 13.07 -12.96
N ARG A 237 8.71 14.17 -13.72
CA ARG A 237 8.74 14.18 -15.18
C ARG A 237 10.15 14.20 -15.75
N SER A 238 11.15 14.60 -14.98
CA SER A 238 12.52 14.80 -15.47
C SER A 238 13.58 14.00 -14.69
N THR A 239 13.27 13.55 -13.48
CA THR A 239 14.17 12.75 -12.66
C THR A 239 14.48 11.37 -13.24
N GLU A 240 15.71 10.91 -13.06
CA GLU A 240 16.15 9.53 -13.35
C GLU A 240 15.91 8.58 -12.16
N HIS A 241 15.27 9.06 -11.09
CA HIS A 241 15.00 8.33 -9.84
C HIS A 241 13.52 8.48 -9.45
N SER A 242 12.63 8.26 -10.42
CA SER A 242 11.19 8.47 -10.26
C SER A 242 10.59 7.47 -9.27
N TYR A 243 11.10 6.25 -9.18
CA TYR A 243 10.63 5.27 -8.21
C TYR A 243 10.91 5.71 -6.76
N GLU A 244 12.18 5.94 -6.40
CA GLU A 244 12.61 6.32 -5.05
C GLU A 244 11.96 7.63 -4.60
N SER A 245 11.86 8.60 -5.51
CA SER A 245 11.23 9.89 -5.27
C SER A 245 9.72 9.75 -5.05
N SER A 246 9.04 8.91 -5.84
CA SER A 246 7.60 8.66 -5.66
C SER A 246 7.31 7.96 -4.32
N LYS A 247 8.17 7.01 -3.90
CA LYS A 247 8.04 6.34 -2.60
C LYS A 247 8.33 7.30 -1.45
N TYR A 248 9.27 8.23 -1.62
CA TYR A 248 9.47 9.30 -0.64
C TYR A 248 8.28 10.26 -0.55
N GLN A 249 7.67 10.62 -1.68
CA GLN A 249 6.44 11.42 -1.69
C GLN A 249 5.25 10.72 -1.03
N ILE A 250 5.16 9.38 -1.14
CA ILE A 250 4.19 8.59 -0.36
C ILE A 250 4.42 8.78 1.14
N ASP A 251 5.67 8.71 1.61
CA ASP A 251 5.98 8.92 3.03
C ASP A 251 5.52 10.31 3.49
N LEU A 252 5.78 11.34 2.68
CA LEU A 252 5.41 12.72 2.99
C LEU A 252 3.89 12.92 3.01
N ILE A 253 3.18 12.46 1.98
CA ILE A 253 1.71 12.62 1.86
C ILE A 253 1.00 11.85 2.95
N SER A 254 1.32 10.57 3.14
CA SER A 254 0.67 9.71 4.14
C SER A 254 0.77 10.31 5.54
N THR A 255 1.98 10.72 5.93
CA THR A 255 2.22 11.38 7.21
C THR A 255 1.46 12.69 7.34
N THR A 256 1.51 13.53 6.30
CA THR A 256 0.84 14.83 6.31
C THR A 256 -0.67 14.67 6.49
N LEU A 257 -1.28 13.74 5.75
CA LEU A 257 -2.70 13.43 5.85
C LEU A 257 -3.07 12.89 7.24
N ASP A 258 -2.27 12.01 7.84
CA ASP A 258 -2.54 11.51 9.20
C ASP A 258 -2.50 12.64 10.24
N ARG A 259 -1.51 13.53 10.16
CA ARG A 259 -1.39 14.69 11.06
C ARG A 259 -2.57 15.67 10.90
N LEU A 260 -3.02 15.88 9.66
CA LEU A 260 -4.23 16.69 9.39
C LEU A 260 -5.49 16.02 9.97
N ALA A 261 -5.62 14.70 9.84
CA ALA A 261 -6.73 13.94 10.39
C ALA A 261 -6.77 14.03 11.94
N LEU A 262 -5.62 13.88 12.60
CA LEU A 262 -5.48 13.97 14.05
C LEU A 262 -5.75 15.38 14.59
N SER A 263 -5.25 16.43 13.92
CA SER A 263 -5.51 17.83 14.31
C SER A 263 -6.96 18.27 14.10
N SER A 264 -7.63 17.71 13.09
CA SER A 264 -9.07 17.94 12.88
C SER A 264 -9.91 17.30 13.99
N SER A 265 -9.46 16.15 14.52
CA SER A 265 -10.11 15.47 15.65
C SER A 265 -10.00 16.27 16.95
N SER A 266 -8.80 16.76 17.28
CA SER A 266 -8.58 17.52 18.52
C SER A 266 -9.34 18.85 18.56
N SER A 267 -9.62 19.45 17.40
CA SER A 267 -10.39 20.70 17.30
C SER A 267 -11.91 20.49 17.31
N SER A 268 -12.42 19.27 17.15
CA SER A 268 -13.84 18.93 17.20
C SER A 268 -14.09 17.63 18.00
N PRO A 269 -13.89 17.65 19.33
CA PRO A 269 -13.99 16.45 20.17
C PRO A 269 -15.39 15.81 20.24
N ASN A 270 -16.43 16.51 19.76
CA ASN A 270 -17.80 16.01 19.69
C ASN A 270 -18.16 15.34 18.35
N ALA A 271 -17.26 15.36 17.35
CA ALA A 271 -17.47 14.62 16.11
C ALA A 271 -17.29 13.12 16.34
N SER A 272 -18.14 12.28 15.75
CA SER A 272 -18.00 10.83 15.86
C SER A 272 -16.62 10.40 15.33
N ASN A 273 -15.87 9.61 16.11
CA ASN A 273 -14.56 9.07 15.69
C ASN A 273 -14.61 8.30 14.35
N SER A 274 -15.80 7.89 13.88
CA SER A 274 -16.00 7.27 12.57
C SER A 274 -15.70 8.20 11.38
N ALA A 275 -15.79 9.52 11.56
CA ALA A 275 -15.58 10.48 10.48
C ALA A 275 -14.09 10.64 10.09
N ILE A 276 -13.18 10.25 10.97
CA ILE A 276 -11.74 10.41 10.77
C ILE A 276 -11.20 9.24 9.96
N THR A 277 -10.35 9.53 9.00
CA THR A 277 -9.57 8.51 8.27
C THR A 277 -8.12 8.61 8.73
N ARG A 278 -7.57 7.49 9.21
CA ARG A 278 -6.16 7.38 9.60
C ARG A 278 -5.31 6.95 8.41
N HIS A 279 -4.07 7.45 8.34
CA HIS A 279 -3.14 7.15 7.26
C HIS A 279 -1.86 6.54 7.82
N PHE A 280 -1.43 5.41 7.24
CA PHE A 280 -0.24 4.69 7.69
C PHE A 280 0.66 4.35 6.52
N ILE A 281 1.96 4.30 6.77
CA ILE A 281 2.94 3.90 5.76
C ILE A 281 3.34 2.45 6.02
N SER A 282 3.12 1.59 5.04
CA SER A 282 3.67 0.24 5.01
C SER A 282 4.82 0.14 4.02
N GLN A 283 5.74 -0.80 4.24
CA GLN A 283 6.75 -1.19 3.27
C GLN A 283 6.91 -2.72 3.27
N PRO A 284 7.02 -3.36 2.09
CA PRO A 284 6.91 -4.82 1.96
C PRO A 284 8.23 -5.59 2.17
N GLY A 285 9.31 -4.90 2.48
CA GLY A 285 10.65 -5.46 2.41
C GLY A 285 11.07 -5.81 0.98
N VAL A 286 12.14 -6.57 0.87
CA VAL A 286 12.62 -7.16 -0.38
C VAL A 286 11.81 -8.42 -0.68
N CYS A 287 10.86 -8.26 -1.59
CA CYS A 287 10.03 -9.36 -2.11
C CYS A 287 10.53 -9.81 -3.48
N HIS A 288 10.62 -11.11 -3.68
CA HIS A 288 10.82 -11.68 -5.01
C HIS A 288 9.49 -11.64 -5.79
N THR A 289 9.44 -10.81 -6.82
CA THR A 289 8.29 -10.65 -7.72
C THR A 289 8.75 -10.69 -9.17
N ASN A 290 7.80 -10.85 -10.10
CA ASN A 290 8.08 -10.94 -11.54
C ASN A 290 8.68 -9.65 -12.15
N VAL A 291 8.78 -8.55 -11.39
CA VAL A 291 9.35 -7.27 -11.86
C VAL A 291 10.80 -7.44 -12.33
N ALA A 292 11.61 -8.14 -11.54
CA ALA A 292 13.02 -8.34 -11.87
C ALA A 292 13.25 -9.41 -12.95
N HIS A 293 12.38 -10.43 -13.03
CA HIS A 293 12.47 -11.47 -14.06
C HIS A 293 12.45 -10.88 -15.48
N ALA A 294 11.64 -9.85 -15.71
CA ALA A 294 11.56 -9.16 -16.99
C ALA A 294 12.86 -8.43 -17.37
N LEU A 295 13.67 -8.02 -16.39
CA LEU A 295 14.87 -7.22 -16.60
C LEU A 295 16.14 -8.06 -16.79
N VAL A 296 16.29 -9.14 -16.02
CA VAL A 296 17.57 -9.89 -15.96
C VAL A 296 17.50 -11.30 -16.53
N GLY A 297 16.31 -11.77 -16.90
CA GLY A 297 16.08 -13.13 -17.40
C GLY A 297 16.13 -14.21 -16.30
N PRO A 298 15.77 -15.46 -16.64
CA PRO A 298 15.47 -16.50 -15.64
C PRO A 298 16.67 -16.93 -14.80
N PHE A 299 17.87 -16.99 -15.40
CA PHE A 299 19.08 -17.44 -14.69
C PHE A 299 19.51 -16.42 -13.63
N LEU A 300 19.64 -15.14 -13.99
CA LEU A 300 20.03 -14.09 -13.04
C LEU A 300 18.95 -13.85 -11.99
N ASP A 301 17.67 -14.03 -12.34
CA ASP A 301 16.57 -13.95 -11.38
C ASP A 301 16.64 -15.06 -10.33
N PHE A 302 17.01 -16.29 -10.74
CA PHE A 302 17.30 -17.39 -9.82
C PHE A 302 18.52 -17.09 -8.93
N CYS A 303 19.63 -16.62 -9.50
CA CYS A 303 20.81 -16.23 -8.73
C CYS A 303 20.49 -15.15 -7.69
N LYS A 304 19.73 -14.12 -8.09
CA LYS A 304 19.26 -13.06 -7.19
C LYS A 304 18.41 -13.63 -6.05
N LEU A 305 17.51 -14.57 -6.35
CA LEU A 305 16.71 -15.25 -5.31
C LEU A 305 17.60 -16.00 -4.31
N MET A 306 18.63 -16.71 -4.78
CA MET A 306 19.59 -17.39 -3.90
C MET A 306 20.35 -16.39 -3.02
N VAL A 307 20.76 -15.25 -3.58
CA VAL A 307 21.39 -14.15 -2.83
C VAL A 307 20.45 -13.64 -1.74
N PHE A 308 19.17 -13.43 -2.02
CA PHE A 308 18.19 -13.01 -1.00
C PHE A 308 18.10 -13.99 0.18
N TYR A 309 18.06 -15.30 -0.09
CA TYR A 309 18.07 -16.30 0.98
C TYR A 309 19.39 -16.29 1.77
N PHE A 310 20.52 -16.16 1.08
CA PHE A 310 21.83 -16.11 1.72
C PHE A 310 21.97 -14.90 2.65
N VAL A 311 21.61 -13.71 2.20
CA VAL A 311 21.75 -12.48 3.01
C VAL A 311 20.76 -12.45 4.17
N ARG A 312 19.59 -13.08 4.02
CA ARG A 312 18.68 -13.33 5.14
C ARG A 312 19.30 -14.26 6.18
N LEU A 313 19.94 -15.35 5.74
CA LEU A 313 20.65 -16.27 6.61
C LEU A 313 21.79 -15.57 7.38
N LEU A 314 22.42 -14.55 6.79
CA LEU A 314 23.41 -13.68 7.44
C LEU A 314 22.81 -12.61 8.38
N GLY A 315 21.49 -12.58 8.56
CA GLY A 315 20.82 -11.70 9.52
C GLY A 315 20.13 -10.48 8.91
N SER A 316 20.04 -10.37 7.58
CA SER A 316 19.27 -9.28 6.97
C SER A 316 17.77 -9.45 7.23
N THR A 317 17.19 -8.51 7.99
CA THR A 317 15.77 -8.54 8.34
C THR A 317 14.86 -8.11 7.19
N GLN A 318 15.40 -7.40 6.20
CA GLN A 318 14.63 -6.76 5.13
C GLN A 318 14.22 -7.73 4.01
N HIS A 319 14.41 -9.05 4.16
CA HIS A 319 14.14 -10.03 3.10
C HIS A 319 13.01 -11.02 3.47
N PRO A 320 11.73 -10.59 3.49
CA PRO A 320 10.63 -11.54 3.57
C PRO A 320 10.57 -12.51 2.38
N ILE A 321 11.04 -12.05 1.20
CA ILE A 321 11.17 -12.81 -0.06
C ILE A 321 9.82 -13.21 -0.68
N SER A 322 8.90 -13.79 0.08
CA SER A 322 7.61 -14.22 -0.46
C SER A 322 6.55 -13.12 -0.36
N PRO A 323 5.60 -13.05 -1.32
CA PRO A 323 4.54 -12.03 -1.29
C PRO A 323 3.68 -12.06 -0.02
N ILE A 324 3.30 -13.24 0.47
CA ILE A 324 2.46 -13.37 1.67
C ILE A 324 3.18 -12.92 2.95
N LYS A 325 4.50 -13.12 3.04
CA LYS A 325 5.29 -12.61 4.18
C LYS A 325 5.50 -11.11 4.09
N SER A 326 5.74 -10.61 2.87
CA SER A 326 5.87 -9.19 2.56
C SER A 326 4.59 -8.39 2.87
N ALA A 327 3.45 -9.06 3.00
CA ALA A 327 2.17 -8.45 3.35
C ALA A 327 1.97 -8.20 4.85
N ILE A 328 2.83 -8.74 5.74
CA ILE A 328 2.62 -8.68 7.20
C ILE A 328 2.39 -7.26 7.72
N ALA A 329 3.20 -6.28 7.31
CA ALA A 329 3.07 -4.92 7.81
C ALA A 329 1.75 -4.26 7.38
N SER A 330 1.33 -4.46 6.12
CA SER A 330 0.07 -3.94 5.61
C SER A 330 -1.14 -4.57 6.31
N VAL A 331 -1.11 -5.88 6.56
CA VAL A 331 -2.21 -6.57 7.25
C VAL A 331 -2.22 -6.25 8.74
N HIS A 332 -1.05 -6.15 9.39
CA HIS A 332 -0.96 -5.69 10.76
C HIS A 332 -1.56 -4.29 10.92
N LEU A 333 -1.18 -3.33 10.07
CA LEU A 333 -1.77 -1.99 10.07
C LEU A 333 -3.27 -1.97 9.78
N ALA A 334 -3.82 -3.00 9.13
CA ALA A 334 -5.26 -3.14 8.94
C ALA A 334 -5.96 -3.62 10.22
N LEU A 335 -5.36 -4.56 10.93
CA LEU A 335 -6.04 -5.33 11.99
C LEU A 335 -5.71 -4.86 13.41
N VAL A 336 -4.53 -4.30 13.63
CA VAL A 336 -4.08 -3.90 14.98
C VAL A 336 -4.97 -2.81 15.56
N PRO A 337 -5.37 -2.88 16.84
CA PRO A 337 -6.09 -1.78 17.50
C PRO A 337 -5.31 -0.46 17.40
N LEU A 338 -6.00 0.64 17.05
CA LEU A 338 -5.38 1.96 16.89
C LEU A 338 -4.66 2.45 18.15
N THR A 339 -5.05 1.97 19.33
CA THR A 339 -4.38 2.28 20.61
C THR A 339 -2.90 1.91 20.59
N TYR A 340 -2.51 0.81 19.92
CA TYR A 340 -1.11 0.39 19.82
C TYR A 340 -0.28 1.26 18.87
N LEU A 341 -0.94 1.99 17.96
CA LEU A 341 -0.30 2.91 17.02
C LEU A 341 -0.19 4.35 17.56
N THR A 342 -0.69 4.62 18.78
CA THR A 342 -0.78 5.98 19.33
C THR A 342 0.56 6.63 19.61
N PHE A 343 1.61 5.85 19.92
CA PHE A 343 2.95 6.37 20.20
C PHE A 343 3.51 7.21 19.03
N PHE A 344 3.20 6.81 17.79
CA PHE A 344 3.62 7.52 16.58
C PHE A 344 2.63 8.60 16.12
N SER A 345 1.58 8.84 16.91
CA SER A 345 0.54 9.84 16.61
C SER A 345 0.83 11.21 17.26
N ASP A 346 1.86 11.34 18.12
CA ASP A 346 2.31 12.65 18.63
C ASP A 346 3.00 13.45 17.51
N ALA A 347 2.60 14.71 17.33
CA ALA A 347 3.19 15.64 16.37
C ALA A 347 4.71 15.83 16.56
N LYS A 348 5.20 15.65 17.79
CA LYS A 348 6.61 15.76 18.16
C LYS A 348 7.42 14.51 17.85
N THR A 349 6.78 13.36 17.66
CA THR A 349 7.45 12.10 17.33
C THR A 349 7.72 12.03 15.83
N PRO A 350 8.95 11.67 15.40
CA PRO A 350 9.22 11.38 14.01
C PRO A 350 8.32 10.24 13.50
N PRO A 351 7.64 10.43 12.36
CA PRO A 351 6.77 9.41 11.81
C PRO A 351 7.59 8.21 11.31
N VAL A 352 6.94 7.05 11.25
CA VAL A 352 7.59 5.78 10.91
C VAL A 352 6.90 5.09 9.73
N ARG A 353 7.68 4.26 9.06
CA ARG A 353 7.22 3.23 8.13
C ARG A 353 7.18 1.90 8.86
N TYR A 354 6.06 1.20 8.74
CA TYR A 354 5.90 -0.17 9.24
C TYR A 354 6.36 -1.13 8.15
N GLY A 355 7.32 -1.98 8.49
CA GLY A 355 8.05 -2.81 7.55
C GLY A 355 7.78 -4.28 7.71
N ALA A 356 7.62 -4.99 6.60
CA ALA A 356 7.71 -6.44 6.62
C ALA A 356 9.17 -6.86 6.82
N GLU A 357 9.43 -7.55 7.92
CA GLU A 357 10.74 -8.09 8.23
C GLU A 357 10.67 -9.61 8.35
N SER A 358 11.82 -10.26 8.29
CA SER A 358 11.94 -11.69 8.57
C SER A 358 13.23 -12.00 9.30
N ASP A 359 13.18 -12.94 10.24
CA ASP A 359 14.38 -13.46 10.87
C ASP A 359 15.21 -14.33 9.90
N ARG A 360 16.31 -14.88 10.42
CA ARG A 360 17.24 -15.74 9.65
C ARG A 360 16.55 -16.98 9.07
N TRP A 361 15.52 -17.48 9.74
CA TRP A 361 14.75 -18.68 9.38
C TRP A 361 13.54 -18.35 8.51
N GLY A 362 13.28 -17.06 8.29
CA GLY A 362 12.16 -16.57 7.52
C GLY A 362 10.88 -16.42 8.33
N THR A 363 10.92 -16.44 9.66
CA THR A 363 9.78 -16.06 10.50
C THR A 363 9.52 -14.57 10.29
N GLU A 364 8.35 -14.23 9.77
CA GLU A 364 7.99 -12.84 9.54
C GLU A 364 7.66 -12.10 10.84
N ARG A 365 7.93 -10.79 10.86
CA ARG A 365 7.47 -9.86 11.89
C ARG A 365 7.30 -8.47 11.30
N VAL A 366 6.72 -7.56 12.07
CA VAL A 366 6.71 -6.14 11.71
C VAL A 366 7.93 -5.46 12.33
N GLY A 367 8.58 -4.62 11.55
CA GLY A 367 9.59 -3.67 12.02
C GLY A 367 9.15 -2.24 11.82
N ILE A 368 9.91 -1.29 12.35
CA ILE A 368 9.71 0.13 12.12
C ILE A 368 10.99 0.77 11.59
N SER A 369 10.84 1.76 10.72
CA SER A 369 11.95 2.62 10.30
C SER A 369 11.47 4.06 10.20
N PRO A 370 12.28 5.06 10.55
CA PRO A 370 11.86 6.45 10.47
C PRO A 370 11.61 6.88 9.02
N VAL A 371 10.64 7.77 8.83
CA VAL A 371 10.51 8.54 7.59
C VAL A 371 11.72 9.48 7.49
N ARG A 372 12.51 9.28 6.44
CA ARG A 372 13.80 9.97 6.29
C ARG A 372 13.59 11.48 6.11
N ALA A 373 14.38 12.29 6.80
CA ALA A 373 14.35 13.75 6.70
C ALA A 373 12.95 14.39 6.87
N TRP A 374 12.05 13.77 7.64
CA TRP A 374 10.68 14.28 7.82
C TRP A 374 10.65 15.72 8.34
N LEU A 375 11.35 16.02 9.43
CA LEU A 375 11.33 17.37 10.04
C LEU A 375 11.79 18.46 9.07
N ALA A 376 12.76 18.17 8.21
CA ALA A 376 13.24 19.10 7.19
C ALA A 376 12.22 19.31 6.04
N ASN A 377 11.36 18.32 5.80
CA ASN A 377 10.45 18.29 4.65
C ASN A 377 8.96 18.31 5.04
N GLU A 378 8.60 18.60 6.30
CA GLU A 378 7.21 18.69 6.72
C GLU A 378 6.43 19.74 5.89
N GLY A 379 7.06 20.89 5.63
CA GLY A 379 6.49 21.93 4.77
C GLY A 379 6.33 21.51 3.30
N GLU A 380 7.17 20.61 2.82
CA GLU A 380 7.04 20.01 1.47
C GLU A 380 5.84 19.07 1.41
N GLY A 381 5.63 18.25 2.44
CA GLY A 381 4.46 17.36 2.52
C GLY A 381 3.13 18.11 2.43
N ARG A 382 3.00 19.24 3.16
CA ARG A 382 1.81 20.11 3.07
C ARG A 382 1.62 20.72 1.69
N ARG A 383 2.70 21.20 1.07
CA ARG A 383 2.66 21.75 -0.30
C ARG A 383 2.28 20.69 -1.32
N LEU A 384 2.78 19.47 -1.17
CA LEU A 384 2.48 18.37 -2.07
C LEU A 384 1.01 17.94 -1.98
N VAL A 385 0.45 17.84 -0.76
CA VAL A 385 -0.99 17.59 -0.57
C VAL A 385 -1.83 18.68 -1.25
N ALA A 386 -1.51 19.96 -1.04
CA ALA A 386 -2.23 21.07 -1.65
C ALA A 386 -2.15 21.05 -3.20
N LYS A 387 -0.96 20.78 -3.76
CA LYS A 387 -0.78 20.63 -5.22
C LYS A 387 -1.61 19.47 -5.78
N CYS A 388 -1.68 18.34 -5.06
CA CYS A 388 -2.50 17.21 -5.47
C CYS A 388 -4.00 17.53 -5.41
N ASP A 389 -4.47 18.23 -4.37
CA ASP A 389 -5.86 18.67 -4.28
C ASP A 389 -6.23 19.61 -5.43
N GLU A 390 -5.40 20.63 -5.70
CA GLU A 390 -5.62 21.57 -6.81
C GLU A 390 -5.63 20.87 -8.18
N LEU A 391 -4.70 19.93 -8.38
CA LEU A 391 -4.64 19.17 -9.63
C LEU A 391 -5.86 18.25 -9.80
N LEU A 392 -6.31 17.59 -8.73
CA LEU A 392 -7.51 16.76 -8.77
C LEU A 392 -8.74 17.60 -9.13
N ASP A 393 -8.92 18.74 -8.48
CA ASP A 393 -10.02 19.66 -8.76
C ASP A 393 -9.97 20.18 -10.21
N LYS A 394 -8.78 20.47 -10.73
CA LYS A 394 -8.60 20.85 -12.13
C LYS A 394 -9.03 19.72 -13.09
N LEU A 395 -8.53 18.51 -12.89
CA LEU A 395 -8.83 17.36 -13.76
C LEU A 395 -10.32 16.98 -13.71
N LYS A 396 -10.97 17.08 -12.55
CA LYS A 396 -12.42 16.88 -12.41
C LYS A 396 -13.22 17.88 -13.24
N ARG A 397 -12.86 19.17 -13.18
CA ARG A 397 -13.51 20.20 -14.01
C ARG A 397 -13.29 19.98 -15.50
N GLU A 398 -12.13 19.47 -15.90
CA GLU A 398 -11.83 19.14 -17.30
C GLU A 398 -12.66 17.95 -17.79
N GLU A 399 -12.80 16.89 -16.99
CA GLU A 399 -13.69 15.74 -17.30
C GLU A 399 -15.16 16.17 -17.40
N GLU A 400 -15.64 17.05 -16.52
CA GLU A 400 -17.03 17.56 -16.55
C GLU A 400 -17.33 18.43 -17.79
N ARG A 401 -16.33 19.14 -18.31
CA ARG A 401 -16.48 20.00 -19.50
C ARG A 401 -16.61 19.20 -20.80
N GLY A 402 -16.17 17.94 -20.82
CA GLY A 402 -16.12 17.12 -22.03
C GLY A 402 -15.06 17.62 -23.05
N PRO A 403 -14.82 16.88 -24.15
CA PRO A 403 -13.88 17.32 -25.17
C PRO A 403 -14.40 18.57 -25.89
N VAL A 404 -13.66 19.67 -25.78
CA VAL A 404 -13.87 20.86 -26.60
C VAL A 404 -13.20 20.62 -27.95
N PHE A 405 -14.00 20.36 -28.98
CA PHE A 405 -13.49 20.32 -30.35
C PHE A 405 -13.35 21.75 -30.84
N GLU A 406 -12.13 22.30 -30.86
CA GLU A 406 -11.84 23.44 -31.73
C GLU A 406 -11.78 22.91 -33.16
N THR A 407 -12.78 23.20 -33.96
CA THR A 407 -12.73 22.91 -35.39
C THR A 407 -11.98 24.03 -36.09
N ALA A 408 -11.16 23.71 -37.09
CA ALA A 408 -10.45 24.73 -37.87
C ALA A 408 -11.40 25.74 -38.54
N SER A 409 -12.67 25.37 -38.73
CA SER A 409 -13.75 26.24 -39.20
C SER A 409 -14.20 27.31 -38.21
N GLU A 410 -13.84 27.23 -36.93
CA GLU A 410 -14.17 28.25 -35.91
C GLU A 410 -13.12 29.37 -35.85
N LYS A 411 -12.02 29.23 -36.60
CA LYS A 411 -10.98 30.26 -36.76
C LYS A 411 -10.97 30.91 -38.16
N MET A 412 -11.97 30.63 -39.00
CA MET A 412 -12.29 31.41 -40.21
C MET A 412 -13.40 32.39 -39.90
#